data_AF-A0A0X7K0R9-F1
#
_entry.id   AF-A0A0X7K0R9-F1
#
_cell.length_a   1.000
_cell.length_b   1.000
_cell.length_c   1.000
_cell.angle_alpha   90.00
_cell.angle_beta   90.00
_cell.angle_gamma   90.00
#
_symmetry.space_group_name_H-M   'P 1'
#
loop_
_entity.id
_entity.type
_entity.pdbx_description
1 polymer ?
#
loop_
_entity_poly.entity_id
_entity_poly.type
_entity_poly.pdbx_seq_one_letter_code
_entity_poly.pdbx_strand_id
1 'polypeptide(L)'
;MESIAFPIADAPFILGCPEDLPTTERELAPSAAMARQIQEYLEAGQQPQNLEQYLGTLREVMAHLPSASTGLMTDDPRENQENRDNDFAFGIERHQGDTIALMVKATLNAAIQTGELVQRSGTSLDHSEWSDMMSVVQTILQTIASPRLMPESRVMFQAPKNKVEEDEQDPLRRWVRGHLLFMALCQAMNLCTNLLITAAQDKDLELACAQANRLIQLMNISRITLEFSTDLNSQQYVSQIRPTLMPPIAPPKMSGINWRDHVVMIRSMRRSTEAWSFIEQTYPHLAERMRATLAQVYSAHRGVCEKFVGEENTSLLATEKATNTAGQVLENLKKSRLKYLKTKGCTGTG
;
A
#
# COMPACT_ATOMS: atom_id res chain seq x y z
N MET A 1 24.97 -14.85 -22.00
CA MET A 1 23.94 -14.47 -21.01
C MET A 1 24.25 -13.05 -20.61
N GLU A 2 23.60 -12.09 -21.24
CA GLU A 2 23.64 -10.70 -20.75
C GLU A 2 23.08 -10.70 -19.33
N SER A 3 23.80 -10.04 -18.42
CA SER A 3 23.35 -9.80 -17.07
C SER A 3 22.02 -9.06 -17.15
N ILE A 4 20.94 -9.67 -16.67
CA ILE A 4 19.72 -8.95 -16.33
C ILE A 4 20.13 -8.05 -15.16
N ALA A 5 20.64 -6.87 -15.48
CA ALA A 5 21.06 -5.88 -14.51
C ALA A 5 19.80 -5.34 -13.85
N PHE A 6 19.58 -5.75 -12.60
CA PHE A 6 18.69 -5.05 -11.70
C PHE A 6 19.32 -3.67 -11.43
N PRO A 7 18.57 -2.56 -11.58
CA PRO A 7 17.17 -2.44 -11.20
C PRO A 7 16.20 -2.25 -12.37
N ILE A 8 14.99 -2.78 -12.21
CA ILE A 8 13.82 -2.52 -13.07
C ILE A 8 13.38 -1.03 -13.00
N ALA A 9 13.92 -0.28 -12.03
CA ALA A 9 13.70 1.15 -11.85
C ALA A 9 14.97 1.93 -12.21
N ASP A 10 14.83 2.97 -13.05
CA ASP A 10 15.94 3.85 -13.50
C ASP A 10 16.50 4.73 -12.37
N ALA A 11 15.83 4.76 -11.22
CA ALA A 11 16.20 5.49 -10.03
C ALA A 11 15.69 4.76 -8.77
N PRO A 12 16.35 4.92 -7.61
CA PRO A 12 15.87 4.34 -6.37
C PRO A 12 14.49 4.88 -5.98
N PHE A 13 13.65 4.01 -5.44
CA PHE A 13 12.38 4.38 -4.83
C PHE A 13 12.64 4.86 -3.39
N ILE A 14 12.71 6.18 -3.24
CA ILE A 14 13.03 6.82 -1.95
C ILE A 14 11.80 6.78 -1.03
N LEU A 15 11.96 6.21 0.17
CA LEU A 15 10.91 6.11 1.18
C LEU A 15 11.47 6.41 2.58
N GLY A 16 10.64 6.96 3.48
CA GLY A 16 11.00 7.15 4.88
C GLY A 16 10.91 5.85 5.69
N CYS A 17 11.33 5.90 6.96
CA CYS A 17 11.09 4.81 7.90
C CYS A 17 9.65 4.82 8.42
N PRO A 18 8.90 3.70 8.29
CA PRO A 18 7.50 3.65 8.70
C PRO A 18 7.30 3.81 10.22
N GLU A 19 8.33 3.52 11.03
CA GLU A 19 8.30 3.73 12.48
C GLU A 19 8.35 5.20 12.88
N ASP A 20 8.83 6.08 12.00
CA ASP A 20 8.99 7.52 12.26
C ASP A 20 7.78 8.34 11.78
N LEU A 21 6.68 7.67 11.41
CA LEU A 21 5.42 8.32 11.06
C LEU A 21 4.74 8.91 12.31
N PRO A 22 4.10 10.08 12.19
CA PRO A 22 3.33 10.69 13.27
C PRO A 22 2.35 9.71 13.92
N THR A 23 2.22 9.85 15.24
CA THR A 23 1.27 9.09 16.02
C THR A 23 0.05 9.88 16.45
N THR A 24 0.17 11.21 16.47
CA THR A 24 -0.90 12.13 16.91
C THR A 24 -1.20 13.19 15.86
N GLU A 25 -2.40 13.79 15.92
CA GLU A 25 -2.76 14.93 15.06
C GLU A 25 -1.80 16.12 15.24
N ARG A 26 -1.29 16.32 16.46
CA ARG A 26 -0.32 17.38 16.77
C ARG A 26 1.02 17.19 16.07
N GLU A 27 1.51 15.95 16.02
CA GLU A 27 2.74 15.59 15.30
C GLU A 27 2.56 15.70 13.78
N LEU A 28 1.34 15.51 13.29
CA LEU A 28 0.99 15.65 11.87
C LEU A 28 0.82 17.11 11.41
N ALA A 29 0.42 17.99 12.33
CA ALA A 29 0.07 19.39 12.04
C ALA A 29 1.14 20.18 11.26
N PRO A 30 2.46 20.02 11.50
CA PRO A 30 3.49 20.71 10.71
C PRO A 30 3.42 20.40 9.21
N SER A 31 3.02 19.19 8.82
CA SER A 31 2.92 18.77 7.42
C SER A 31 1.59 19.15 6.76
N ALA A 32 0.61 19.62 7.54
CA ALA A 32 -0.74 19.91 7.04
C ALA A 32 -0.76 21.09 6.04
N ALA A 33 0.11 22.08 6.21
CA ALA A 33 0.22 23.21 5.27
C ALA A 33 0.69 22.76 3.89
N MET A 34 1.73 21.92 3.85
CA MET A 34 2.21 21.31 2.60
C MET A 34 1.11 20.50 1.93
N ALA A 35 0.42 19.64 2.69
CA ALA A 35 -0.66 18.81 2.12
C ALA A 35 -1.81 19.65 1.56
N ARG A 36 -2.25 20.71 2.26
CA ARG A 36 -3.29 21.64 1.77
C ARG A 36 -2.85 22.33 0.50
N GLN A 37 -1.64 22.85 0.44
CA GLN A 37 -1.11 23.52 -0.76
C GLN A 37 -1.13 22.58 -1.98
N ILE A 38 -0.74 21.30 -1.79
CA ILE A 38 -0.80 20.31 -2.86
C ILE A 38 -2.24 20.03 -3.27
N GLN A 39 -3.17 19.88 -2.32
CA GLN A 39 -4.59 19.67 -2.62
C GLN A 39 -5.18 20.84 -3.40
N GLU A 40 -4.92 22.07 -2.94
CA GLU A 40 -5.35 23.29 -3.62
C GLU A 40 -4.79 23.33 -5.04
N TYR A 41 -3.54 22.92 -5.28
CA TYR A 41 -2.99 22.81 -6.63
C TYR A 41 -3.74 21.77 -7.49
N LEU A 42 -4.01 20.59 -6.93
CA LEU A 42 -4.75 19.52 -7.61
C LEU A 42 -6.21 19.91 -7.89
N GLU A 43 -6.80 20.82 -7.10
CA GLU A 43 -8.19 21.27 -7.22
C GLU A 43 -8.36 22.55 -8.03
N ALA A 44 -7.38 23.46 -8.01
CA ALA A 44 -7.41 24.74 -8.72
C ALA A 44 -7.15 24.57 -10.23
N GLY A 45 -6.51 23.47 -10.63
CA GLY A 45 -6.36 23.10 -12.04
C GLY A 45 -7.71 22.76 -12.68
N GLN A 46 -7.77 22.79 -14.02
CA GLN A 46 -8.88 22.13 -14.70
C GLN A 46 -8.89 20.66 -14.29
N GLN A 47 -10.06 20.13 -13.90
CA GLN A 47 -10.15 18.71 -13.58
C GLN A 47 -9.59 17.90 -14.75
N PRO A 48 -8.63 16.99 -14.49
CA PRO A 48 -7.96 16.26 -15.56
C PRO A 48 -9.01 15.46 -16.33
N GLN A 49 -9.10 15.70 -17.63
CA GLN A 49 -10.08 15.02 -18.49
C GLN A 49 -9.63 13.62 -18.89
N ASN A 50 -8.33 13.33 -18.73
CA ASN A 50 -7.72 12.06 -19.06
C ASN A 50 -6.49 11.79 -18.18
N LEU A 51 -5.98 10.56 -18.28
CA LEU A 51 -4.83 10.10 -17.51
C LEU A 51 -3.56 10.91 -17.79
N GLU A 52 -3.29 11.28 -19.05
CA GLU A 52 -2.09 12.03 -19.41
C GLU A 52 -2.03 13.39 -18.70
N GLN A 53 -3.15 14.12 -18.70
CA GLN A 53 -3.27 15.39 -17.98
C GLN A 53 -3.08 15.21 -16.48
N TYR A 54 -3.70 14.18 -15.88
CA TYR A 54 -3.54 13.90 -14.46
C TYR A 54 -2.08 13.59 -14.09
N LEU A 55 -1.40 12.77 -14.89
CA LEU A 55 0.02 12.46 -14.70
C LEU A 55 0.91 13.71 -14.86
N GLY A 56 0.56 14.59 -15.81
CA GLY A 56 1.18 15.91 -15.95
C GLY A 56 1.09 16.71 -14.64
N THR A 57 -0.12 16.84 -14.07
CA THR A 57 -0.34 17.54 -12.81
C THR A 57 0.45 16.90 -11.66
N LEU A 58 0.48 15.57 -11.55
CA LEU A 58 1.24 14.89 -10.49
C LEU A 58 2.75 15.15 -10.61
N ARG A 59 3.32 15.17 -11.83
CA ARG A 59 4.73 15.48 -12.05
C ARG A 59 5.05 16.93 -11.69
N GLU A 60 4.18 17.87 -12.05
CA GLU A 60 4.32 19.27 -11.66
C GLU A 60 4.31 19.42 -10.14
N VAL A 61 3.34 18.82 -9.45
CA VAL A 61 3.31 18.81 -7.97
C VAL A 61 4.61 18.25 -7.42
N MET A 62 5.04 17.07 -7.89
CA MET A 62 6.25 16.40 -7.41
C MET A 62 7.51 17.25 -7.61
N ALA A 63 7.60 18.03 -8.69
CA ALA A 63 8.72 18.93 -8.96
C ALA A 63 8.76 20.15 -8.04
N HIS A 64 7.62 20.57 -7.48
CA HIS A 64 7.51 21.70 -6.55
C HIS A 64 7.61 21.30 -5.08
N LEU A 65 7.66 20.00 -4.76
CA LEU A 65 7.83 19.55 -3.38
C LEU A 65 9.21 19.92 -2.84
N PRO A 66 9.31 20.38 -1.58
CA PRO A 66 10.59 20.63 -0.94
C PRO A 66 11.41 19.34 -0.85
N SER A 67 12.74 19.48 -0.75
CA SER A 67 13.59 18.33 -0.47
C SER A 67 13.25 17.78 0.92
N ALA A 68 12.61 16.61 0.95
CA ALA A 68 12.22 15.94 2.18
C ALA A 68 13.37 15.14 2.81
N SER A 69 14.33 14.70 2.00
CA SER A 69 15.42 13.84 2.44
C SER A 69 16.62 14.64 2.94
N THR A 70 17.23 14.17 4.02
CA THR A 70 18.53 14.63 4.53
C THR A 70 19.67 13.64 4.28
N GLY A 71 19.39 12.48 3.68
CA GLY A 71 20.38 11.46 3.34
C GLY A 71 19.87 10.02 3.43
N LEU A 72 20.64 9.10 2.85
CA LEU A 72 20.43 7.65 2.95
C LEU A 72 20.65 7.19 4.41
N MET A 73 19.81 6.27 4.88
CA MET A 73 19.94 5.63 6.17
C MET A 73 20.80 4.38 6.05
N THR A 74 21.94 4.32 6.73
CA THR A 74 22.90 3.20 6.61
C THR A 74 22.93 2.24 7.80
N ASP A 75 22.48 2.67 8.98
CA ASP A 75 22.71 1.95 10.25
C ASP A 75 21.48 2.00 11.18
N ASP A 76 20.30 1.67 10.68
CA ASP A 76 19.09 1.63 11.51
C ASP A 76 19.04 0.33 12.35
N PRO A 77 19.12 0.38 13.69
CA PRO A 77 19.07 -0.81 14.52
C PRO A 77 17.70 -1.52 14.49
N ARG A 78 16.66 -0.88 13.93
CA ARG A 78 15.32 -1.45 13.75
C ARG A 78 15.23 -2.30 12.47
N GLU A 79 16.15 -2.12 11.54
CA GLU A 79 16.23 -2.91 10.31
C GLU A 79 16.75 -4.32 10.60
N ASN A 80 16.15 -5.32 9.97
CA ASN A 80 16.68 -6.68 9.95
C ASN A 80 17.06 -7.09 8.51
N GLN A 81 17.81 -8.18 8.38
CA GLN A 81 18.31 -8.64 7.08
C GLN A 81 17.18 -8.89 6.08
N GLU A 82 16.05 -9.45 6.51
CA GLU A 82 14.93 -9.79 5.64
C GLU A 82 14.23 -8.53 5.11
N ASN A 83 14.15 -7.47 5.91
CA ASN A 83 13.67 -6.16 5.48
C ASN A 83 14.63 -5.54 4.45
N ARG A 84 15.94 -5.59 4.72
CA ARG A 84 16.98 -5.04 3.83
C ARG A 84 17.01 -5.74 2.47
N ASP A 85 16.94 -7.08 2.46
CA ASP A 85 16.94 -7.89 1.25
C ASP A 85 15.76 -7.56 0.34
N ASN A 86 14.61 -7.35 0.96
CA ASN A 86 13.37 -6.96 0.30
C ASN A 86 13.42 -5.54 -0.27
N ASP A 87 13.99 -4.57 0.47
CA ASP A 87 14.18 -3.21 -0.03
C ASP A 87 15.16 -3.20 -1.22
N PHE A 88 16.29 -3.91 -1.10
CA PHE A 88 17.28 -4.07 -2.16
C PHE A 88 16.65 -4.63 -3.45
N ALA A 89 15.86 -5.69 -3.34
CA ALA A 89 15.24 -6.34 -4.48
C ALA A 89 14.12 -5.56 -5.15
N PHE A 90 13.65 -4.47 -4.56
CA PHE A 90 12.68 -3.56 -5.19
C PHE A 90 13.27 -2.17 -5.44
N GLY A 91 14.58 -2.01 -5.24
CA GLY A 91 15.28 -0.74 -5.41
C GLY A 91 14.79 0.34 -4.45
N ILE A 92 14.38 -0.02 -3.24
CA ILE A 92 13.92 0.92 -2.21
C ILE A 92 15.14 1.44 -1.44
N GLU A 93 15.26 2.76 -1.36
CA GLU A 93 16.23 3.42 -0.48
C GLU A 93 15.51 4.07 0.69
N ARG A 94 15.96 3.78 1.91
CA ARG A 94 15.41 4.38 3.14
C ARG A 94 16.15 5.65 3.48
N HIS A 95 15.43 6.76 3.54
CA HIS A 95 16.02 8.07 3.77
C HIS A 95 15.58 8.66 5.11
N GLN A 96 16.50 9.41 5.72
CA GLN A 96 16.20 10.30 6.85
C GLN A 96 15.57 11.60 6.33
N GLY A 97 14.83 12.29 7.20
CA GLY A 97 14.25 13.60 6.91
C GLY A 97 12.79 13.73 7.36
N ASP A 98 11.99 14.52 6.65
CA ASP A 98 10.56 14.66 6.89
C ASP A 98 9.82 13.41 6.37
N THR A 99 9.45 12.51 7.28
CA THR A 99 8.79 11.23 6.96
C THR A 99 7.47 11.42 6.21
N ILE A 100 6.68 12.46 6.52
CA ILE A 100 5.43 12.72 5.81
C ILE A 100 5.70 13.19 4.39
N ALA A 101 6.64 14.12 4.20
CA ALA A 101 7.00 14.59 2.88
C ALA A 101 7.64 13.47 2.03
N LEU A 102 8.44 12.59 2.63
CA LEU A 102 8.97 11.38 1.99
C LEU A 102 7.83 10.43 1.56
N MET A 103 6.87 10.14 2.44
CA MET A 103 5.71 9.31 2.12
C MET A 103 4.86 9.90 0.99
N VAL A 104 4.60 11.21 1.01
CA VAL A 104 3.85 11.90 -0.06
C VAL A 104 4.59 11.82 -1.39
N LYS A 105 5.90 12.09 -1.40
CA LYS A 105 6.73 12.01 -2.62
C LYS A 105 6.77 10.59 -3.18
N ALA A 106 6.94 9.57 -2.32
CA ALA A 106 6.92 8.17 -2.73
C ALA A 106 5.56 7.76 -3.32
N THR A 107 4.47 8.23 -2.72
CA THR A 107 3.10 8.00 -3.23
C THR A 107 2.91 8.61 -4.61
N LEU A 108 3.31 9.88 -4.80
CA LEU A 108 3.24 10.54 -6.11
C LEU A 108 4.04 9.77 -7.15
N ASN A 109 5.29 9.39 -6.83
CA ASN A 109 6.15 8.64 -7.72
C ASN A 109 5.51 7.28 -8.10
N ALA A 110 5.03 6.51 -7.12
CA ALA A 110 4.37 5.22 -7.38
C ALA A 110 3.10 5.37 -8.22
N ALA A 111 2.28 6.40 -7.96
CA ALA A 111 1.07 6.70 -8.74
C ALA A 111 1.41 7.12 -10.18
N ILE A 112 2.45 7.95 -10.37
CA ILE A 112 2.93 8.35 -11.70
C ILE A 112 3.39 7.13 -12.49
N GLN A 113 4.29 6.32 -11.92
CA GLN A 113 4.80 5.13 -12.59
C GLN A 113 3.69 4.13 -12.93
N THR A 114 2.73 3.94 -12.03
CA THR A 114 1.57 3.06 -12.26
C THR A 114 0.70 3.58 -13.40
N GLY A 115 0.39 4.88 -13.39
CA GLY A 115 -0.40 5.49 -14.46
C GLY A 115 0.31 5.50 -15.80
N GLU A 116 1.62 5.73 -15.87
CA GLU A 116 2.39 5.63 -17.11
C GLU A 116 2.35 4.21 -17.69
N LEU A 117 2.43 3.19 -16.84
CA LEU A 117 2.29 1.80 -17.28
C LEU A 117 0.89 1.55 -17.85
N VAL A 118 -0.16 2.01 -17.15
CA VAL A 118 -1.55 1.85 -17.63
C VAL A 118 -1.83 2.67 -18.90
N GLN A 119 -1.23 3.85 -19.04
CA GLN A 119 -1.30 4.64 -20.28
C GLN A 119 -0.70 3.89 -21.47
N ARG A 120 0.36 3.10 -21.23
CA ARG A 120 1.00 2.27 -22.25
C ARG A 120 0.23 0.97 -22.52
N SER A 121 0.03 0.14 -21.50
CA SER A 121 -0.42 -1.25 -21.65
C SER A 121 -1.89 -1.50 -21.28
N GLY A 122 -2.59 -0.49 -20.78
CA GLY A 122 -3.91 -0.66 -20.16
C GLY A 122 -3.87 -1.41 -18.83
N THR A 123 -5.05 -1.81 -18.34
CA THR A 123 -5.28 -2.58 -17.11
C THR A 123 -6.56 -3.41 -17.26
N SER A 124 -6.68 -4.52 -16.53
CA SER A 124 -7.94 -5.27 -16.41
C SER A 124 -8.88 -4.74 -15.31
N LEU A 125 -8.41 -3.80 -14.47
CA LEU A 125 -9.26 -3.14 -13.48
C LEU A 125 -10.46 -2.46 -14.15
N ASP A 126 -11.62 -2.56 -13.50
CA ASP A 126 -12.79 -1.81 -13.97
C ASP A 126 -12.64 -0.30 -13.69
N HIS A 127 -13.61 0.50 -14.15
CA HIS A 127 -13.56 1.95 -13.98
C HIS A 127 -13.57 2.39 -12.51
N SER A 128 -14.34 1.72 -11.66
CA SER A 128 -14.44 2.04 -10.24
C SER A 128 -13.14 1.68 -9.52
N GLU A 129 -12.60 0.50 -9.78
CA GLU A 129 -11.35 0.03 -9.19
C GLU A 129 -10.17 0.90 -9.61
N TRP A 130 -10.09 1.24 -10.89
CA TRP A 130 -9.10 2.18 -11.39
C TRP A 130 -9.20 3.54 -10.70
N SER A 131 -10.42 4.08 -10.57
CA SER A 131 -10.63 5.36 -9.92
C SER A 131 -10.20 5.34 -8.45
N ASP A 132 -10.56 4.28 -7.73
CA ASP A 132 -10.15 4.09 -6.33
C ASP A 132 -8.63 3.99 -6.22
N MET A 133 -7.97 3.20 -7.08
CA MET A 133 -6.51 3.06 -7.05
C MET A 133 -5.81 4.40 -7.29
N MET A 134 -6.27 5.19 -8.25
CA MET A 134 -5.68 6.50 -8.55
C MET A 134 -6.03 7.59 -7.53
N SER A 135 -7.05 7.37 -6.69
CA SER A 135 -7.40 8.31 -5.60
C SER A 135 -6.42 8.30 -4.43
N VAL A 136 -5.45 7.37 -4.41
CA VAL A 136 -4.48 7.17 -3.32
C VAL A 136 -3.76 8.45 -2.90
N VAL A 137 -3.35 9.28 -3.87
CA VAL A 137 -2.66 10.56 -3.60
C VAL A 137 -3.60 11.49 -2.84
N GLN A 138 -4.83 11.66 -3.30
CA GLN A 138 -5.83 12.50 -2.65
C GLN A 138 -6.18 11.99 -1.26
N THR A 139 -6.39 10.68 -1.08
CA THR A 139 -6.70 10.08 0.23
C THR A 139 -5.59 10.35 1.25
N ILE A 140 -4.32 10.19 0.86
CA ILE A 140 -3.17 10.45 1.74
C ILE A 140 -3.08 11.95 2.07
N LEU A 141 -3.19 12.82 1.07
CA LEU A 141 -3.17 14.27 1.31
C LEU A 141 -4.33 14.70 2.23
N GLN A 142 -5.54 14.15 2.05
CA GLN A 142 -6.70 14.46 2.90
C GLN A 142 -6.50 13.98 4.33
N THR A 143 -5.78 12.88 4.52
CA THR A 143 -5.39 12.39 5.85
C THR A 143 -4.49 13.39 6.56
N ILE A 144 -3.57 14.02 5.83
CA ILE A 144 -2.58 14.95 6.38
C ILE A 144 -3.17 16.36 6.58
N ALA A 145 -3.85 16.88 5.55
CA ALA A 145 -4.37 18.25 5.52
C ALA A 145 -5.57 18.47 6.44
N SER A 146 -6.45 17.45 6.51
CA SER A 146 -7.78 17.54 7.11
C SER A 146 -8.17 16.22 7.81
N PRO A 147 -7.40 15.76 8.82
CA PRO A 147 -7.53 14.43 9.42
C PRO A 147 -8.90 14.15 10.06
N ARG A 148 -9.71 15.18 10.33
CA ARG A 148 -11.05 15.03 10.93
C ARG A 148 -12.16 14.89 9.88
N LEU A 149 -11.94 15.37 8.66
CA LEU A 149 -12.96 15.27 7.61
C LEU A 149 -13.15 13.80 7.20
N MET A 150 -14.39 13.41 6.91
CA MET A 150 -14.65 12.10 6.34
C MET A 150 -14.03 11.98 4.94
N PRO A 151 -13.53 10.80 4.54
CA PRO A 151 -13.03 10.61 3.20
C PRO A 151 -14.15 10.80 2.18
N GLU A 152 -13.85 11.55 1.12
CA GLU A 152 -14.73 11.69 -0.04
C GLU A 152 -14.24 10.74 -1.14
N SER A 153 -15.16 9.96 -1.71
CA SER A 153 -14.87 9.22 -2.94
C SER A 153 -14.95 10.20 -4.11
N ARG A 154 -13.87 10.33 -4.88
CA ARG A 154 -13.86 11.10 -6.13
C ARG A 154 -13.65 10.15 -7.29
N VAL A 155 -14.55 10.25 -8.27
CA VAL A 155 -14.37 9.58 -9.56
C VAL A 155 -13.30 10.35 -10.33
N MET A 156 -12.22 9.68 -10.70
CA MET A 156 -11.05 10.33 -11.28
C MET A 156 -11.17 10.45 -12.80
N PHE A 157 -11.08 9.38 -13.58
CA PHE A 157 -11.36 9.36 -15.02
C PHE A 157 -11.34 7.90 -15.49
N GLN A 158 -11.78 7.61 -16.71
CA GLN A 158 -11.73 6.24 -17.22
C GLN A 158 -10.30 5.79 -17.51
N ALA A 159 -9.97 4.55 -17.15
CA ALA A 159 -8.73 3.93 -17.59
C ALA A 159 -8.70 3.86 -19.14
N PRO A 160 -7.55 4.07 -19.78
CA PRO A 160 -7.39 3.78 -21.20
C PRO A 160 -7.79 2.31 -21.48
N LYS A 161 -8.78 2.11 -22.35
CA LYS A 161 -9.27 0.77 -22.72
C LYS A 161 -8.35 0.05 -23.72
N ASN A 162 -7.53 0.80 -24.43
CA ASN A 162 -6.70 0.26 -25.49
C ASN A 162 -5.46 -0.37 -24.86
N LYS A 163 -5.45 -1.70 -24.74
CA LYS A 163 -4.20 -2.45 -24.56
C LYS A 163 -3.39 -2.29 -25.85
N VAL A 164 -2.38 -1.43 -25.83
CA VAL A 164 -1.28 -1.58 -26.79
C VAL A 164 -0.62 -2.93 -26.50
N GLU A 165 -0.03 -3.56 -27.51
CA GLU A 165 0.73 -4.80 -27.34
C GLU A 165 1.74 -4.63 -26.19
N GLU A 166 1.66 -5.51 -25.18
CA GLU A 166 2.54 -5.46 -24.00
C GLU A 166 3.99 -5.70 -24.42
N ASP A 167 4.91 -4.87 -23.91
CA ASP A 167 6.35 -5.15 -24.00
C ASP A 167 6.68 -6.39 -23.13
N GLU A 168 7.71 -7.15 -23.50
CA GLU A 168 8.22 -8.30 -22.76
C GLU A 168 8.55 -7.98 -21.29
N GLN A 169 8.84 -6.71 -20.97
CA GLN A 169 9.15 -6.24 -19.62
C GLN A 169 7.92 -5.76 -18.82
N ASP A 170 6.75 -5.60 -19.45
CA ASP A 170 5.58 -5.02 -18.80
C ASP A 170 5.03 -5.83 -17.62
N PRO A 171 4.98 -7.18 -17.65
CA PRO A 171 4.54 -7.95 -16.49
C PRO A 171 5.44 -7.72 -15.27
N LEU A 172 6.75 -7.66 -15.48
CA LEU A 172 7.72 -7.40 -14.42
C LEU A 172 7.62 -5.95 -13.89
N ARG A 173 7.42 -4.96 -14.76
CA ARG A 173 7.15 -3.57 -14.36
C ARG A 173 5.85 -3.45 -13.57
N ARG A 174 4.79 -4.16 -13.98
CA ARG A 174 3.50 -4.19 -13.29
C ARG A 174 3.64 -4.76 -11.88
N TRP A 175 4.36 -5.88 -11.77
CA TRP A 175 4.71 -6.50 -10.50
C TRP A 175 5.44 -5.51 -9.59
N VAL A 176 6.55 -4.91 -10.04
CA VAL A 176 7.35 -4.00 -9.21
C VAL A 176 6.56 -2.74 -8.83
N ARG A 177 5.96 -2.03 -9.80
CA ARG A 177 5.26 -0.76 -9.55
C ARG A 177 4.06 -0.93 -8.63
N GLY A 178 3.30 -2.02 -8.78
CA GLY A 178 2.22 -2.34 -7.86
C GLY A 178 2.70 -2.56 -6.43
N HIS A 179 3.84 -3.22 -6.23
CA HIS A 179 4.44 -3.41 -4.91
C HIS A 179 5.00 -2.12 -4.31
N LEU A 180 5.61 -1.24 -5.11
CA LEU A 180 6.05 0.08 -4.66
C LEU A 180 4.86 0.93 -4.19
N LEU A 181 3.74 0.91 -4.92
CA LEU A 181 2.51 1.55 -4.48
C LEU A 181 1.96 0.93 -3.19
N PHE A 182 2.01 -0.39 -3.06
CA PHE A 182 1.63 -1.10 -1.84
C PHE A 182 2.48 -0.67 -0.63
N MET A 183 3.78 -0.40 -0.79
CA MET A 183 4.63 0.11 0.31
C MET A 183 4.17 1.50 0.79
N ALA A 184 3.84 2.40 -0.13
CA ALA A 184 3.27 3.70 0.21
C ALA A 184 1.91 3.56 0.92
N LEU A 185 1.06 2.64 0.46
CA LEU A 185 -0.21 2.32 1.12
C LEU A 185 -0.02 1.77 2.55
N CYS A 186 0.98 0.92 2.78
CA CYS A 186 1.32 0.45 4.13
C CYS A 186 1.65 1.60 5.08
N GLN A 187 2.42 2.60 4.63
CA GLN A 187 2.72 3.79 5.42
C GLN A 187 1.46 4.63 5.72
N ALA A 188 0.62 4.85 4.70
CA ALA A 188 -0.64 5.57 4.88
C ALA A 188 -1.61 4.86 5.85
N MET A 189 -1.73 3.54 5.74
CA MET A 189 -2.52 2.73 6.65
C MET A 189 -1.95 2.75 8.07
N ASN A 190 -0.63 2.75 8.21
CA ASN A 190 0.03 2.89 9.51
C ASN A 190 -0.27 4.25 10.15
N LEU A 191 -0.17 5.34 9.39
CA LEU A 191 -0.53 6.69 9.85
C LEU A 191 -1.99 6.75 10.33
N CYS A 192 -2.94 6.28 9.51
CA CYS A 192 -4.36 6.24 9.89
C CYS A 192 -4.58 5.40 11.16
N THR A 193 -3.88 4.27 11.27
CA THR A 193 -3.98 3.39 12.45
C THR A 193 -3.45 4.07 13.71
N ASN A 194 -2.33 4.79 13.62
CA ASN A 194 -1.79 5.51 14.76
C ASN A 194 -2.75 6.60 15.24
N LEU A 195 -3.27 7.42 14.31
CA LEU A 195 -4.24 8.48 14.62
C LEU A 195 -5.53 7.90 15.21
N LEU A 196 -6.02 6.77 14.69
CA LEU A 196 -7.17 6.04 15.24
C LEU A 196 -6.91 5.58 16.68
N ILE A 197 -5.72 5.04 16.97
CA ILE A 197 -5.35 4.60 18.32
C ILE A 197 -5.37 5.77 19.31
N THR A 198 -4.69 6.87 18.98
CA THR A 198 -4.65 8.05 19.86
C THR A 198 -6.02 8.67 20.02
N ALA A 199 -6.79 8.82 18.94
CA ALA A 199 -8.16 9.35 19.03
C ALA A 199 -9.05 8.53 19.96
N ALA A 200 -8.98 7.20 19.89
CA ALA A 200 -9.73 6.34 20.81
C ALA A 200 -9.28 6.46 22.27
N GLN A 201 -7.97 6.63 22.52
CA GLN A 201 -7.44 6.87 23.87
C GLN A 201 -7.95 8.20 24.45
N ASP A 202 -8.02 9.23 23.60
CA ASP A 202 -8.50 10.56 23.94
C ASP A 202 -10.04 10.66 23.92
N LYS A 203 -10.74 9.57 23.59
CA LYS A 203 -12.20 9.49 23.40
C LYS A 203 -12.72 10.47 22.34
N ASP A 204 -11.87 10.83 21.37
CA ASP A 204 -12.20 11.65 20.22
C ASP A 204 -12.84 10.78 19.13
N LEU A 205 -14.18 10.72 19.18
CA LEU A 205 -14.96 9.90 18.26
C LEU A 205 -14.91 10.44 16.81
N GLU A 206 -14.84 11.75 16.63
CA GLU A 206 -14.80 12.38 15.30
C GLU A 206 -13.55 11.93 14.54
N LEU A 207 -12.37 12.13 15.15
CA LEU A 207 -11.10 11.74 14.55
C LEU A 207 -11.02 10.22 14.38
N ALA A 208 -11.45 9.45 15.39
CA ALA A 208 -11.43 7.98 15.31
C ALA A 208 -12.27 7.47 14.12
N CYS A 209 -13.48 7.99 13.92
CA CYS A 209 -14.34 7.61 12.80
C CYS A 209 -13.77 8.01 11.44
N ALA A 210 -13.16 9.21 11.37
CA ALA A 210 -12.56 9.69 10.14
C ALA A 210 -11.39 8.80 9.71
N GLN A 211 -10.55 8.41 10.66
CA GLN A 211 -9.38 7.55 10.42
C GLN A 211 -9.78 6.10 10.17
N ALA A 212 -10.81 5.58 10.84
CA ALA A 212 -11.36 4.26 10.55
C ALA A 212 -11.90 4.15 9.11
N ASN A 213 -12.65 5.15 8.62
CA ASN A 213 -13.14 5.14 7.23
C ASN A 213 -11.98 5.26 6.22
N ARG A 214 -10.98 6.10 6.49
CA ARG A 214 -9.77 6.17 5.65
C ARG A 214 -9.00 4.87 5.60
N LEU A 215 -8.82 4.21 6.73
CA LEU A 215 -8.14 2.92 6.80
C LEU A 215 -8.89 1.85 5.98
N ILE A 216 -10.23 1.83 6.04
CA ILE A 216 -11.06 0.95 5.20
C ILE A 216 -10.85 1.26 3.71
N GLN A 217 -10.86 2.54 3.32
CA GLN A 217 -10.63 2.96 1.94
C GLN A 217 -9.24 2.52 1.46
N LEU A 218 -8.19 2.78 2.24
CA LEU A 218 -6.81 2.39 1.91
C LEU A 218 -6.64 0.87 1.83
N MET A 219 -7.35 0.10 2.67
CA MET A 219 -7.36 -1.36 2.55
C MET A 219 -8.01 -1.82 1.25
N ASN A 220 -9.13 -1.22 0.83
CA ASN A 220 -9.72 -1.54 -0.46
C ASN A 220 -8.78 -1.18 -1.62
N ILE A 221 -8.12 -0.02 -1.56
CA ILE A 221 -7.11 0.37 -2.55
C ILE A 221 -5.94 -0.64 -2.57
N SER A 222 -5.52 -1.17 -1.42
CA SER A 222 -4.47 -2.20 -1.36
C SER A 222 -4.89 -3.52 -2.01
N ARG A 223 -6.17 -3.92 -1.89
CA ARG A 223 -6.75 -5.07 -2.61
C ARG A 223 -6.67 -4.85 -4.13
N ILE A 224 -7.11 -3.68 -4.59
CA ILE A 224 -7.10 -3.32 -6.01
C ILE A 224 -5.65 -3.28 -6.55
N THR A 225 -4.74 -2.70 -5.77
CA THR A 225 -3.31 -2.64 -6.12
C THR A 225 -2.71 -4.03 -6.28
N LEU A 226 -3.13 -4.99 -5.45
CA LEU A 226 -2.71 -6.38 -5.57
C LEU A 226 -3.24 -7.03 -6.86
N GLU A 227 -4.50 -6.80 -7.21
CA GLU A 227 -5.09 -7.27 -8.48
C GLU A 227 -4.37 -6.65 -9.68
N PHE A 228 -4.09 -5.35 -9.64
CA PHE A 228 -3.27 -4.68 -10.65
C PHE A 228 -1.89 -5.31 -10.79
N SER A 229 -1.16 -5.49 -9.68
CA SER A 229 0.21 -6.06 -9.70
C SER A 229 0.28 -7.48 -10.27
N THR A 230 -0.87 -8.15 -10.36
CA THR A 230 -1.03 -9.55 -10.74
C THR A 230 -1.88 -9.71 -12.00
N ASP A 231 -2.18 -8.61 -12.70
CA ASP A 231 -2.83 -8.57 -14.01
C ASP A 231 -1.89 -9.07 -15.11
N LEU A 232 -1.52 -10.35 -15.03
CA LEU A 232 -0.63 -11.07 -15.93
C LEU A 232 -0.97 -12.56 -15.90
N ASN A 233 -0.53 -13.33 -16.88
CA ASN A 233 -0.81 -14.76 -16.96
C ASN A 233 0.26 -15.60 -16.22
N SER A 234 -0.05 -16.86 -15.90
CA SER A 234 0.85 -17.72 -15.11
C SER A 234 2.18 -18.01 -15.81
N GLN A 235 2.21 -18.01 -17.15
CA GLN A 235 3.45 -18.17 -17.90
C GLN A 235 4.37 -16.95 -17.73
N GLN A 236 3.84 -15.73 -17.86
CA GLN A 236 4.57 -14.48 -17.60
C GLN A 236 5.14 -14.48 -16.18
N TYR A 237 4.37 -14.93 -15.18
CA TYR A 237 4.88 -15.06 -13.82
C TYR A 237 6.07 -16.03 -13.72
N VAL A 238 5.94 -17.24 -14.27
CA VAL A 238 6.98 -18.27 -14.17
C VAL A 238 8.23 -17.91 -14.96
N SER A 239 8.10 -17.29 -16.13
CA SER A 239 9.23 -16.99 -17.01
C SER A 239 9.90 -15.65 -16.73
N GLN A 240 9.18 -14.64 -16.24
CA GLN A 240 9.70 -13.28 -16.08
C GLN A 240 9.82 -12.83 -14.62
N ILE A 241 8.85 -13.16 -13.77
CA ILE A 241 8.80 -12.65 -12.39
C ILE A 241 9.53 -13.59 -11.43
N ARG A 242 9.10 -14.86 -11.37
CA ARG A 242 9.63 -15.85 -10.42
C ARG A 242 11.16 -15.97 -10.44
N PRO A 243 11.86 -15.96 -11.59
CA PRO A 243 13.32 -16.01 -11.60
C PRO A 243 13.98 -14.83 -10.90
N THR A 244 13.34 -13.64 -10.93
CA THR A 244 13.86 -12.43 -10.26
C THR A 244 13.70 -12.49 -8.74
N LEU A 245 12.81 -13.35 -8.23
CA LEU A 245 12.54 -13.53 -6.80
C LEU A 245 13.32 -14.70 -6.18
N MET A 246 14.27 -15.29 -6.93
CA MET A 246 15.06 -16.44 -6.50
C MET A 246 16.56 -16.20 -6.68
N PRO A 247 17.43 -16.95 -5.96
CA PRO A 247 18.87 -16.93 -6.22
C PRO A 247 19.19 -17.29 -7.68
N PRO A 248 20.22 -16.67 -8.29
CA PRO A 248 21.17 -15.72 -7.69
C PRO A 248 20.73 -14.25 -7.71
N ILE A 249 19.56 -13.93 -8.27
CA ILE A 249 19.10 -12.54 -8.44
C ILE A 249 18.64 -11.94 -7.11
N ALA A 250 17.86 -12.72 -6.36
CA ALA A 250 17.31 -12.33 -5.07
C ALA A 250 17.81 -13.27 -3.95
N PRO A 251 17.95 -12.76 -2.71
CA PRO A 251 18.22 -13.60 -1.54
C PRO A 251 17.17 -14.72 -1.37
N PRO A 252 17.56 -15.89 -0.85
CA PRO A 252 16.63 -16.99 -0.61
C PRO A 252 15.54 -16.59 0.40
N LYS A 253 14.32 -17.10 0.21
CA LYS A 253 13.14 -16.87 1.09
C LYS A 253 12.59 -15.44 1.07
N MET A 254 12.81 -14.70 -0.01
CA MET A 254 12.15 -13.42 -0.23
C MET A 254 10.63 -13.55 -0.10
N SER A 255 10.03 -12.68 0.70
CA SER A 255 8.59 -12.67 0.92
C SER A 255 8.14 -11.29 1.36
N GLY A 256 7.05 -10.81 0.76
CA GLY A 256 6.41 -9.55 1.16
C GLY A 256 5.90 -9.54 2.61
N ILE A 257 5.84 -10.69 3.30
CA ILE A 257 5.54 -10.71 4.74
C ILE A 257 6.59 -9.97 5.56
N ASN A 258 7.85 -10.00 5.09
CA ASN A 258 9.01 -9.39 5.72
C ASN A 258 9.34 -8.02 5.11
N TRP A 259 8.41 -7.34 4.45
CA TRP A 259 8.62 -5.93 4.13
C TRP A 259 8.46 -5.07 5.37
N ARG A 260 9.38 -4.11 5.57
CA ARG A 260 9.41 -3.28 6.78
C ARG A 260 8.09 -2.55 7.01
N ASP A 261 7.55 -1.88 5.97
CA ASP A 261 6.28 -1.14 6.07
C ASP A 261 5.11 -2.04 6.40
N HIS A 262 5.04 -3.22 5.77
CA HIS A 262 3.99 -4.20 6.06
C HIS A 262 4.12 -4.74 7.49
N VAL A 263 5.33 -5.07 7.96
CA VAL A 263 5.58 -5.51 9.34
C VAL A 263 5.12 -4.46 10.35
N VAL A 264 5.48 -3.19 10.14
CA VAL A 264 5.07 -2.09 11.02
C VAL A 264 3.55 -1.89 10.99
N MET A 265 2.94 -1.86 9.81
CA MET A 265 1.49 -1.77 9.66
C MET A 265 0.77 -2.91 10.40
N ILE A 266 1.25 -4.15 10.31
CA ILE A 266 0.67 -5.29 11.04
C ILE A 266 0.81 -5.15 12.56
N ARG A 267 1.94 -4.65 13.05
CA ARG A 267 2.12 -4.35 14.48
C ARG A 267 1.12 -3.28 14.95
N SER A 268 0.92 -2.23 14.17
CA SER A 268 -0.04 -1.17 14.48
C SER A 268 -1.49 -1.67 14.44
N MET A 269 -1.85 -2.50 13.45
CA MET A 269 -3.16 -3.16 13.42
C MET A 269 -3.40 -3.97 14.69
N ARG A 270 -2.42 -4.76 15.15
CA ARG A 270 -2.54 -5.51 16.41
C ARG A 270 -2.78 -4.58 17.61
N ARG A 271 -2.10 -3.44 17.66
CA ARG A 271 -2.25 -2.42 18.73
C ARG A 271 -3.60 -1.70 18.69
N SER A 272 -4.27 -1.68 17.54
CA SER A 272 -5.56 -0.99 17.35
C SER A 272 -6.79 -1.70 17.93
N THR A 273 -6.62 -2.87 18.57
CA THR A 273 -7.75 -3.68 19.09
C THR A 273 -8.70 -2.87 19.98
N GLU A 274 -8.18 -2.10 20.93
CA GLU A 274 -9.02 -1.26 21.81
C GLU A 274 -9.66 -0.07 21.08
N ALA A 275 -9.00 0.46 20.04
CA ALA A 275 -9.56 1.53 19.23
C ALA A 275 -10.77 1.06 18.39
N TRP A 276 -10.70 -0.16 17.85
CA TRP A 276 -11.85 -0.77 17.19
C TRP A 276 -12.98 -1.14 18.17
N SER A 277 -12.64 -1.52 19.41
CA SER A 277 -13.62 -1.65 20.50
C SER A 277 -14.35 -0.34 20.80
N PHE A 278 -13.61 0.76 20.88
CA PHE A 278 -14.17 2.09 21.06
C PHE A 278 -15.12 2.48 19.91
N ILE A 279 -14.71 2.27 18.66
CA ILE A 279 -15.56 2.52 17.48
C ILE A 279 -16.82 1.65 17.50
N GLU A 280 -16.70 0.35 17.77
CA GLU A 280 -17.83 -0.58 17.70
C GLU A 280 -18.93 -0.26 18.73
N GLN A 281 -18.57 0.30 19.88
CA GLN A 281 -19.54 0.73 20.90
C GLN A 281 -20.51 1.80 20.38
N THR A 282 -20.09 2.64 19.44
CA THR A 282 -20.94 3.71 18.89
C THR A 282 -21.36 3.48 17.44
N TYR A 283 -20.49 2.89 16.63
CA TYR A 283 -20.68 2.63 15.21
C TYR A 283 -20.32 1.18 14.85
N PRO A 284 -21.13 0.19 15.26
CA PRO A 284 -20.82 -1.23 15.02
C PRO A 284 -20.68 -1.57 13.54
N HIS A 285 -21.49 -0.94 12.68
CA HIS A 285 -21.41 -1.10 11.23
C HIS A 285 -20.03 -0.72 10.65
N LEU A 286 -19.29 0.19 11.29
CA LEU A 286 -17.96 0.61 10.81
C LEU A 286 -16.91 -0.48 11.10
N ALA A 287 -16.98 -1.10 12.28
CA ALA A 287 -16.14 -2.26 12.62
C ALA A 287 -16.48 -3.47 11.73
N GLU A 288 -17.76 -3.71 11.44
CA GLU A 288 -18.19 -4.75 10.49
C GLU A 288 -17.65 -4.51 9.08
N ARG A 289 -17.75 -3.28 8.56
CA ARG A 289 -17.16 -2.90 7.27
C ARG A 289 -15.66 -3.18 7.24
N MET A 290 -14.92 -2.81 8.28
CA MET A 290 -13.50 -3.11 8.38
C MET A 290 -13.20 -4.62 8.34
N ARG A 291 -13.98 -5.43 9.06
CA ARG A 291 -13.83 -6.90 9.04
C ARG A 291 -14.09 -7.47 7.65
N ALA A 292 -15.14 -7.00 6.97
CA ALA A 292 -15.49 -7.41 5.62
C ALA A 292 -14.38 -7.04 4.63
N THR A 293 -13.89 -5.80 4.66
CA THR A 293 -12.80 -5.32 3.80
C THR A 293 -11.51 -6.11 4.05
N LEU A 294 -11.13 -6.34 5.31
CA LEU A 294 -9.95 -7.15 5.62
C LEU A 294 -10.11 -8.59 5.10
N ALA A 295 -11.30 -9.19 5.23
CA ALA A 295 -11.56 -10.52 4.69
C ALA A 295 -11.45 -10.55 3.15
N GLN A 296 -11.91 -9.51 2.46
CA GLN A 296 -11.78 -9.37 1.00
C GLN A 296 -10.32 -9.23 0.55
N VAL A 297 -9.50 -8.41 1.24
CA VAL A 297 -8.05 -8.27 0.96
C VAL A 297 -7.37 -9.65 0.99
N TYR A 298 -7.67 -10.45 2.01
CA TYR A 298 -7.09 -11.79 2.12
C TYR A 298 -7.60 -12.78 1.08
N SER A 299 -8.89 -12.71 0.72
CA SER A 299 -9.43 -13.53 -0.36
C SER A 299 -8.76 -13.19 -1.69
N ALA A 300 -8.55 -11.90 -1.99
CA ALA A 300 -7.84 -11.47 -3.19
C ALA A 300 -6.39 -11.97 -3.19
N HIS A 301 -5.67 -11.83 -2.08
CA HIS A 301 -4.30 -12.33 -1.95
C HIS A 301 -4.22 -13.85 -2.14
N ARG A 302 -5.17 -14.60 -1.57
CA ARG A 302 -5.24 -16.04 -1.80
C ARG A 302 -5.45 -16.37 -3.28
N GLY A 303 -6.37 -15.69 -3.95
CA GLY A 303 -6.64 -15.89 -5.38
C GLY A 303 -5.41 -15.63 -6.25
N VAL A 304 -4.57 -14.67 -5.90
CA VAL A 304 -3.28 -14.43 -6.57
C VAL A 304 -2.32 -15.61 -6.40
N CYS A 305 -2.18 -16.15 -5.19
CA CYS A 305 -1.34 -17.32 -4.97
C CYS A 305 -1.85 -18.53 -5.78
N GLU A 306 -3.15 -18.80 -5.73
CA GLU A 306 -3.77 -19.90 -6.48
C GLU A 306 -3.57 -19.74 -7.99
N LYS A 307 -3.69 -18.52 -8.53
CA LYS A 307 -3.48 -18.22 -9.95
C LYS A 307 -2.07 -18.58 -10.45
N PHE A 308 -1.03 -18.36 -9.63
CA PHE A 308 0.36 -18.48 -10.09
C PHE A 308 1.05 -19.77 -9.67
N VAL A 309 0.75 -20.29 -8.48
CA VAL A 309 1.38 -21.51 -7.98
C VAL A 309 0.39 -22.67 -7.85
N GLY A 310 -0.90 -22.51 -8.16
CA GLY A 310 -1.90 -23.56 -7.96
C GLY A 310 -2.19 -23.84 -6.48
N GLU A 311 -3.16 -24.71 -6.21
CA GLU A 311 -3.63 -24.97 -4.84
C GLU A 311 -2.64 -25.79 -3.99
N GLU A 312 -1.79 -26.60 -4.63
CA GLU A 312 -1.00 -27.66 -3.97
C GLU A 312 0.48 -27.31 -3.74
N ASN A 313 0.98 -26.21 -4.30
CA ASN A 313 2.40 -25.88 -4.17
C ASN A 313 2.73 -25.24 -2.80
N THR A 314 3.89 -25.63 -2.27
CA THR A 314 4.42 -25.14 -0.99
C THR A 314 4.74 -23.66 -1.05
N SER A 315 4.48 -22.95 0.05
CA SER A 315 4.80 -21.53 0.19
C SER A 315 6.29 -21.26 -0.03
N LEU A 316 6.67 -20.11 -0.59
CA LEU A 316 8.07 -19.63 -0.61
C LEU A 316 8.67 -19.50 0.81
N LEU A 317 7.81 -19.45 1.83
CA LEU A 317 8.16 -19.44 3.25
C LEU A 317 8.28 -20.85 3.87
N ALA A 318 7.98 -21.91 3.13
CA ALA A 318 8.06 -23.27 3.62
C ALA A 318 9.52 -23.66 3.87
N THR A 319 9.86 -24.03 5.11
CA THR A 319 11.07 -24.82 5.38
C THR A 319 10.96 -26.18 4.70
N GLU A 320 12.07 -26.87 4.42
CA GLU A 320 12.11 -28.19 3.73
C GLU A 320 11.17 -29.28 4.32
N LYS A 321 10.66 -29.09 5.54
CA LYS A 321 9.71 -29.99 6.22
C LYS A 321 8.28 -29.45 6.37
N ALA A 322 7.95 -28.28 5.85
CA ALA A 322 6.63 -27.66 6.01
C ALA A 322 5.67 -28.14 4.92
N THR A 323 4.53 -28.70 5.33
CA THR A 323 3.48 -29.24 4.44
C THR A 323 2.36 -28.23 4.13
N ASN A 324 2.43 -27.02 4.67
CA ASN A 324 1.36 -26.04 4.51
C ASN A 324 1.45 -25.35 3.15
N THR A 325 0.32 -25.31 2.43
CA THR A 325 0.22 -24.59 1.16
C THR A 325 0.19 -23.07 1.38
N ALA A 326 0.51 -22.28 0.35
CA ALA A 326 0.42 -20.81 0.43
C ALA A 326 -0.98 -20.34 0.86
N GLY A 327 -2.04 -20.97 0.34
CA GLY A 327 -3.43 -20.66 0.70
C GLY A 327 -3.74 -20.93 2.19
N GLN A 328 -3.22 -22.02 2.75
CA GLN A 328 -3.41 -22.33 4.18
C GLN A 328 -2.70 -21.33 5.09
N VAL A 329 -1.50 -20.88 4.72
CA VAL A 329 -0.78 -19.82 5.45
C VAL A 329 -1.59 -18.53 5.44
N LEU A 330 -2.13 -18.12 4.29
CA LEU A 330 -2.94 -16.91 4.17
C LEU A 330 -4.24 -16.99 4.97
N GLU A 331 -4.91 -18.14 4.98
CA GLU A 331 -6.13 -18.33 5.77
C GLU A 331 -5.85 -18.26 7.28
N ASN A 332 -4.72 -18.81 7.73
CA ASN A 332 -4.29 -18.69 9.13
C ASN A 332 -3.96 -17.24 9.50
N LEU A 333 -3.29 -16.51 8.61
CA LEU A 333 -3.02 -15.09 8.79
C LEU A 333 -4.32 -14.27 8.82
N LYS A 334 -5.28 -14.54 7.93
CA LYS A 334 -6.62 -13.93 7.92
C LYS A 334 -7.32 -14.11 9.26
N LYS A 335 -7.43 -15.36 9.73
CA LYS A 335 -8.03 -15.69 11.04
C LYS A 335 -7.32 -15.00 12.19
N SER A 336 -6.00 -14.93 12.17
CA SER A 336 -5.21 -14.24 13.19
C SER A 336 -5.49 -12.73 13.20
N ARG A 337 -5.43 -12.07 12.05
CA ARG A 337 -5.61 -10.61 11.95
C ARG A 337 -7.05 -10.16 12.21
N LEU A 338 -8.05 -10.96 11.83
CA LEU A 338 -9.45 -10.70 12.17
C LEU A 338 -9.69 -10.70 13.69
N LYS A 339 -8.88 -11.39 14.49
CA LYS A 339 -8.98 -11.32 15.96
C LYS A 339 -8.65 -9.94 16.53
N TYR A 340 -7.84 -9.14 15.83
CA TYR A 340 -7.54 -7.76 16.26
C TYR A 340 -8.76 -6.83 16.12
N LEU A 341 -9.76 -7.25 15.35
CA LEU A 341 -11.02 -6.54 15.18
C LEU A 341 -12.14 -7.17 16.02
N LYS A 342 -11.87 -8.21 16.81
CA LYS A 342 -12.88 -8.80 17.71
C LYS A 342 -12.87 -8.04 19.02
N THR A 343 -14.01 -7.48 19.38
CA THR A 343 -14.19 -6.76 20.64
C THR A 343 -14.77 -7.71 21.67
N LYS A 344 -14.53 -7.44 22.97
CA LYS A 344 -14.94 -8.33 24.07
C LYS A 344 -16.46 -8.39 24.32
N GLY A 345 -17.30 -7.86 23.43
CA GLY A 345 -18.76 -7.77 23.60
C GLY A 345 -19.61 -8.76 22.79
N CYS A 346 -19.08 -9.37 21.72
CA CYS A 346 -19.84 -10.36 20.95
C CYS A 346 -19.66 -11.78 21.52
N THR A 347 -20.28 -12.03 22.67
CA THR A 347 -20.75 -13.39 22.97
C THR A 347 -21.92 -13.65 22.03
N GLY A 348 -21.67 -14.32 20.92
CA GLY A 348 -22.73 -14.82 20.05
C GLY A 348 -23.70 -15.67 20.87
N THR A 349 -24.97 -15.31 20.84
CA THR A 349 -26.06 -16.24 21.10
C THR A 349 -25.96 -17.34 20.04
N GLY A 350 -25.59 -18.54 20.48
CA GLY A 350 -25.71 -19.76 19.69
C GLY A 350 -27.15 -20.19 19.51
#